data_AF-H0TIV4-F1
#
_entry.id   AF-H0TIV4-F1
#
_cell.length_a   1.000
_cell.length_b   1.000
_cell.length_c   1.000
_cell.angle_alpha   90.00
_cell.angle_beta   90.00
_cell.angle_gamma   90.00
#
_symmetry.space_group_name_H-M   'P 1'
#
loop_
_entity.id
_entity.type
_entity.pdbx_description
1 polymer ?
#
loop_
_entity_poly.entity_id
_entity_poly.type
_entity_poly.pdbx_seq_one_letter_code
_entity_poly.pdbx_strand_id
1 'polypeptide(L)'
;MNRLWFIVWAVVIWQVAAWAFAPAPSVAPQSFTPIGDRDFDEHEKYITDARESQRKGALAALDRPWSDRCGNARKQFISGLNEYYYHRQNQSERYPETYGPAGAGYIARQWLTADDRRIERLTQEAYAAGYLKPSDFDGMASKMVATVVHAERVNGRGCDA
;
A
#
# COMPACT_ATOMS: atom_id res chain seq x y z
N MET A 1 67.67 4.49 4.89
CA MET A 1 66.37 4.56 4.17
C MET A 1 65.83 5.98 4.31
N ASN A 2 65.69 6.71 3.20
CA ASN A 2 65.55 8.18 3.23
C ASN A 2 64.14 8.60 3.67
N ARG A 3 64.04 9.44 4.70
CA ARG A 3 62.77 9.86 5.34
C ARG A 3 61.76 10.43 4.35
N LEU A 4 62.26 11.09 3.30
CA LEU A 4 61.47 11.62 2.18
C LEU A 4 60.71 10.54 1.39
N TRP A 5 61.29 9.35 1.23
CA TRP A 5 60.66 8.23 0.52
C TRP A 5 59.43 7.71 1.26
N PHE A 6 59.51 7.61 2.59
CA PHE A 6 58.37 7.19 3.42
C PHE A 6 57.22 8.18 3.38
N ILE A 7 57.52 9.49 3.35
CA ILE A 7 56.50 10.55 3.26
C ILE A 7 55.75 10.44 1.93
N VAL A 8 56.48 10.26 0.82
CA VAL A 8 55.87 10.11 -0.50
C VAL A 8 54.97 8.86 -0.55
N TRP A 9 55.43 7.73 -0.02
CA TRP A 9 54.62 6.51 0.03
C TRP A 9 53.37 6.66 0.92
N ALA A 10 53.48 7.36 2.05
CA ALA A 10 52.33 7.62 2.91
C ALA A 10 51.25 8.47 2.20
N VAL A 11 51.65 9.49 1.43
CA VAL A 11 50.70 10.32 0.67
C VAL A 11 50.02 9.52 -0.44
N VAL A 12 50.76 8.67 -1.15
CA VAL A 12 50.19 7.82 -2.21
C VAL A 12 49.19 6.82 -1.63
N ILE A 13 49.54 6.14 -0.53
CA ILE A 13 48.64 5.19 0.14
C ILE A 13 47.38 5.92 0.63
N TRP A 14 47.53 7.12 1.19
CA TRP A 14 46.40 7.90 1.68
C TRP A 14 45.44 8.32 0.56
N GLN A 15 45.95 8.74 -0.61
CA GLN A 15 45.10 9.08 -1.74
C GLN A 15 44.39 7.86 -2.35
N VAL A 16 45.08 6.72 -2.45
CA VAL A 16 44.45 5.48 -2.95
C VAL A 16 43.38 4.99 -1.99
N ALA A 17 43.62 5.02 -0.68
CA ALA A 17 42.63 4.67 0.32
C ALA A 17 41.40 5.60 0.28
N ALA A 18 41.61 6.90 0.08
CA ALA A 18 40.53 7.87 -0.02
C ALA A 18 39.61 7.60 -1.22
N TRP A 19 40.13 7.09 -2.35
CA TRP A 19 39.33 6.76 -3.53
C TRP A 19 38.72 5.34 -3.47
N ALA A 20 39.48 4.34 -3.02
CA ALA A 20 39.01 2.95 -2.96
C ALA A 20 37.94 2.73 -1.88
N PHE A 21 37.95 3.55 -0.83
CA PHE A 21 36.98 3.51 0.26
C PHE A 21 36.12 4.77 0.34
N ALA A 22 36.10 5.60 -0.71
CA ALA A 22 35.10 6.64 -0.83
C ALA A 22 33.71 5.96 -0.80
N PRO A 23 32.84 6.28 0.18
CA PRO A 23 31.46 5.82 0.10
C PRO A 23 30.88 6.33 -1.21
N ALA A 24 30.09 5.50 -1.90
CA ALA A 24 29.39 5.93 -3.09
C ALA A 24 28.68 7.26 -2.78
N PRO A 25 28.79 8.29 -3.64
CA PRO A 25 28.11 9.55 -3.40
C PRO A 25 26.65 9.23 -3.15
N SER A 26 26.14 9.58 -1.97
CA SER A 26 24.73 9.41 -1.67
C SER A 26 23.98 10.25 -2.68
N VAL A 27 23.36 9.61 -3.67
CA VAL A 27 22.36 10.27 -4.48
C VAL A 27 21.25 10.58 -3.49
N ALA A 28 21.24 11.80 -2.95
CA ALA A 28 20.10 12.28 -2.21
C ALA A 28 18.91 12.06 -3.15
N PRO A 29 17.92 11.23 -2.79
CA PRO A 29 16.75 11.10 -3.64
C PRO A 29 16.22 12.50 -3.86
N GLN A 30 16.06 12.90 -5.13
CA GLN A 30 15.47 14.18 -5.46
C GLN A 30 14.16 14.25 -4.67
N SER A 31 14.09 15.14 -3.69
CA SER A 31 12.98 15.20 -2.76
C SER A 31 11.79 15.77 -3.50
N PHE A 32 11.02 14.88 -4.15
CA PHE A 32 9.70 15.25 -4.65
C PHE A 32 8.90 15.75 -3.44
N THR A 33 8.67 17.06 -3.44
CA THR A 33 8.00 17.80 -2.37
C THR A 33 6.75 18.41 -2.99
N PRO A 34 5.69 17.60 -3.15
CA PRO A 34 4.47 18.06 -3.78
C PRO A 34 3.85 19.19 -2.95
N ILE A 35 3.43 20.24 -3.64
CA ILE A 35 2.76 21.40 -3.05
C ILE A 35 1.25 21.23 -3.17
N GLY A 36 0.78 20.48 -4.18
CA GLY A 36 -0.63 20.14 -4.34
C GLY A 36 -0.90 18.89 -5.18
N ASP A 37 -2.19 18.57 -5.33
CA ASP A 37 -2.68 17.33 -5.96
C ASP A 37 -2.20 17.14 -7.40
N ARG A 38 -2.08 18.25 -8.14
CA ARG A 38 -1.60 18.21 -9.52
C ARG A 38 -0.17 17.66 -9.62
N ASP A 39 0.69 17.96 -8.66
CA ASP A 39 2.07 17.47 -8.65
C ASP A 39 2.09 15.94 -8.49
N PHE A 40 1.19 15.40 -7.66
CA PHE A 40 1.01 13.96 -7.51
C PHE A 40 0.45 13.34 -8.80
N ASP A 41 -0.59 13.92 -9.38
CA ASP A 41 -1.26 13.37 -10.56
C ASP A 41 -0.32 13.25 -11.77
N GLU A 42 0.58 14.22 -11.95
CA GLU A 42 1.60 14.19 -13.00
C GLU A 42 2.63 13.05 -12.79
N HIS A 43 2.81 12.58 -11.55
CA HIS A 43 3.82 11.58 -11.19
C HIS A 43 3.23 10.19 -10.94
N GLU A 44 1.90 10.04 -10.92
CA GLU A 44 1.22 8.83 -10.44
C GLU A 44 0.42 8.05 -11.48
N LYS A 45 0.55 8.33 -12.78
CA LYS A 45 -0.29 7.68 -13.80
C LYS A 45 -0.45 6.16 -13.61
N TYR A 46 0.65 5.44 -13.41
CA TYR A 46 0.62 3.98 -13.18
C TYR A 46 -0.05 3.57 -11.87
N ILE A 47 0.06 4.40 -10.82
CA ILE A 47 -0.59 4.15 -9.53
C ILE A 47 -2.10 4.40 -9.64
N THR A 48 -2.51 5.42 -10.39
CA THR A 48 -3.93 5.68 -10.66
C THR A 48 -4.59 4.53 -11.40
N ASP A 49 -3.98 4.04 -12.48
CA ASP A 49 -4.48 2.86 -13.21
C ASP A 49 -4.53 1.61 -12.30
N ALA A 50 -3.52 1.44 -11.43
CA ALA A 50 -3.50 0.35 -10.46
C ALA A 50 -4.66 0.45 -9.46
N ARG A 51 -4.97 1.65 -8.93
CA ARG A 51 -6.11 1.88 -8.04
C ARG A 51 -7.43 1.53 -8.71
N GLU A 52 -7.62 1.93 -9.96
CA GLU A 52 -8.81 1.55 -10.73
C GLU A 52 -8.92 0.03 -10.93
N SER A 53 -7.81 -0.63 -11.26
CA SER A 53 -7.76 -2.08 -11.41
C SER A 53 -8.14 -2.80 -10.11
N GLN A 54 -7.62 -2.32 -8.97
CA GLN A 54 -7.95 -2.84 -7.64
C GLN A 54 -9.44 -2.68 -7.31
N ARG A 55 -10.04 -1.53 -7.61
CA ARG A 55 -11.49 -1.31 -7.45
C ARG A 55 -12.31 -2.26 -8.30
N LYS A 56 -11.96 -2.39 -9.59
CA LYS A 56 -12.63 -3.31 -10.52
C LYS A 56 -12.54 -4.75 -10.02
N GLY A 57 -11.38 -5.18 -9.53
CA GLY A 57 -11.17 -6.51 -8.94
C GLY A 57 -12.04 -6.75 -7.70
N ALA A 58 -12.07 -5.79 -6.76
CA ALA A 58 -12.91 -5.89 -5.56
C ALA A 58 -14.40 -5.91 -5.89
N LEU A 59 -14.87 -5.03 -6.77
CA LEU A 59 -16.27 -5.02 -7.20
C LEU A 59 -16.63 -6.31 -7.93
N ALA A 60 -15.76 -6.82 -8.81
CA ALA A 60 -15.98 -8.10 -9.48
C ALA A 60 -16.04 -9.28 -8.50
N ALA A 61 -15.34 -9.22 -7.36
CA ALA A 61 -15.47 -10.22 -6.30
C ALA A 61 -16.78 -10.07 -5.52
N LEU A 62 -17.18 -8.84 -5.19
CA LEU A 62 -18.40 -8.53 -4.45
C LEU A 62 -19.68 -8.77 -5.25
N ASP A 63 -19.66 -8.55 -6.56
CA ASP A 63 -20.81 -8.73 -7.46
C ASP A 63 -21.07 -10.21 -7.81
N ARG A 64 -20.21 -11.14 -7.37
CA ARG A 64 -20.46 -12.58 -7.53
C ARG A 64 -21.67 -13.04 -6.71
N PRO A 65 -22.34 -14.13 -7.13
CA PRO A 65 -23.39 -14.76 -6.34
C PRO A 65 -22.95 -15.01 -4.90
N TRP A 66 -23.85 -14.81 -3.95
CA TRP A 66 -23.56 -15.01 -2.53
C TRP A 66 -23.12 -16.44 -2.20
N SER A 67 -23.58 -17.44 -2.96
CA SER A 67 -23.12 -18.83 -2.87
C SER A 67 -21.62 -19.01 -3.08
N ASP A 68 -21.00 -18.16 -3.90
CA ASP A 68 -19.58 -18.27 -4.28
C ASP A 68 -18.65 -17.70 -3.21
N ARG A 69 -19.22 -17.08 -2.17
CA ARG A 69 -18.45 -16.50 -1.05
C ARG A 69 -18.02 -17.55 -0.02
N CYS A 70 -18.53 -18.78 -0.13
CA CYS A 70 -18.14 -19.92 0.70
C CYS A 70 -17.53 -21.06 -0.15
N GLY A 71 -17.00 -22.09 0.50
CA GLY A 71 -16.42 -23.26 -0.18
C GLY A 71 -15.22 -22.93 -1.08
N ASN A 72 -15.13 -23.60 -2.25
CA ASN A 72 -13.96 -23.51 -3.13
C ASN A 72 -13.75 -22.12 -3.76
N ALA A 73 -14.84 -21.39 -4.02
CA ALA A 73 -14.78 -20.06 -4.64
C ALA A 73 -14.44 -18.95 -3.63
N ARG A 74 -14.56 -19.22 -2.31
CA ARG A 74 -14.25 -18.29 -1.22
C ARG A 74 -12.85 -17.68 -1.34
N LYS A 75 -11.86 -18.48 -1.73
CA LYS A 75 -10.48 -17.98 -1.85
C LYS A 75 -10.39 -16.83 -2.86
N GLN A 76 -11.09 -16.92 -3.99
CA GLN A 76 -11.10 -15.86 -5.00
C GLN A 76 -11.83 -14.62 -4.50
N PHE A 77 -12.95 -14.82 -3.79
CA PHE A 77 -13.70 -13.74 -3.16
C PHE A 77 -12.83 -12.94 -2.17
N ILE A 78 -12.20 -13.63 -1.22
CA ILE A 78 -11.33 -13.00 -0.22
C ILE A 78 -10.10 -12.37 -0.89
N SER A 79 -9.47 -13.05 -1.85
CA SER A 79 -8.29 -12.52 -2.54
C SER A 79 -8.57 -11.20 -3.27
N GLY A 80 -9.73 -11.08 -3.95
CA GLY A 80 -10.10 -9.85 -4.65
C GLY A 80 -10.27 -8.65 -3.70
N LEU A 81 -10.86 -8.89 -2.53
CA LEU A 81 -10.98 -7.88 -1.49
C LEU A 81 -9.65 -7.60 -0.78
N ASN A 82 -8.83 -8.63 -0.57
CA ASN A 82 -7.52 -8.52 0.07
C ASN A 82 -6.60 -7.60 -0.71
N GLU A 83 -6.50 -7.75 -2.03
CA GLU A 83 -5.69 -6.89 -2.88
C GLU A 83 -6.10 -5.41 -2.75
N TYR A 84 -7.41 -5.13 -2.85
CA TYR A 84 -7.92 -3.77 -2.70
C TYR A 84 -7.59 -3.16 -1.32
N TYR A 85 -7.91 -3.86 -0.24
CA TYR A 85 -7.68 -3.33 1.11
C TYR A 85 -6.20 -3.27 1.49
N TYR A 86 -5.38 -4.19 0.98
CA TYR A 86 -3.93 -4.15 1.16
C TYR A 86 -3.35 -2.88 0.54
N HIS A 87 -3.67 -2.61 -0.73
CA HIS A 87 -3.14 -1.44 -1.42
C HIS A 87 -3.67 -0.13 -0.83
N ARG A 88 -4.95 -0.07 -0.47
CA ARG A 88 -5.53 1.10 0.19
C ARG A 88 -4.86 1.39 1.54
N GLN A 89 -4.70 0.38 2.40
CA GLN A 89 -4.01 0.56 3.68
C GLN A 89 -2.56 0.98 3.49
N ASN A 90 -1.83 0.28 2.61
CA ASN A 90 -0.42 0.55 2.36
C ASN A 90 -0.21 1.99 1.85
N GLN A 91 -1.00 2.45 0.88
CA GLN A 91 -0.88 3.84 0.40
C GLN A 91 -1.28 4.84 1.48
N SER A 92 -2.31 4.55 2.28
CA SER A 92 -2.72 5.41 3.40
C SER A 92 -1.65 5.55 4.48
N GLU A 93 -0.74 4.59 4.63
CA GLU A 93 0.41 4.66 5.55
C GLU A 93 1.65 5.29 4.90
N ARG A 94 1.97 4.91 3.66
CA ARG A 94 3.22 5.31 2.96
C ARG A 94 3.22 6.75 2.46
N TYR A 95 2.06 7.28 2.08
CA TYR A 95 1.98 8.65 1.56
C TYR A 95 2.24 9.70 2.64
N PRO A 96 1.62 9.61 3.84
CA PRO A 96 2.01 10.48 4.95
C PRO A 96 3.48 10.33 5.34
N GLU A 97 4.01 9.11 5.34
CA GLU A 97 5.43 8.84 5.68
C GLU A 97 6.38 9.54 4.69
N THR A 98 6.09 9.46 3.39
CA THR A 98 6.97 10.00 2.34
C THR A 98 6.77 11.50 2.10
N TYR A 99 5.53 11.98 2.13
CA TYR A 99 5.16 13.32 1.66
C TYR A 99 4.46 14.19 2.72
N GLY A 100 4.40 13.71 3.97
CA GLY A 100 3.83 14.45 5.10
C GLY A 100 2.31 14.72 4.94
N PRO A 101 1.81 15.81 5.55
CA PRO A 101 0.38 16.14 5.55
C PRO A 101 -0.22 16.32 4.14
N ALA A 102 0.57 16.79 3.16
CA ALA A 102 0.11 16.93 1.78
C ALA A 102 -0.21 15.56 1.15
N GLY A 103 0.70 14.59 1.31
CA GLY A 103 0.45 13.21 0.87
C GLY A 103 -0.71 12.55 1.59
N ALA A 104 -0.86 12.79 2.89
CA ALA A 104 -1.98 12.28 3.68
C ALA A 104 -3.33 12.79 3.13
N GLY A 105 -3.44 14.09 2.87
CA GLY A 105 -4.64 14.70 2.32
C GLY A 105 -4.95 14.19 0.91
N TYR A 106 -3.92 14.11 0.05
CA TYR A 106 -4.07 13.61 -1.32
C TYR A 106 -4.58 12.17 -1.33
N ILE A 107 -3.89 11.25 -0.63
CA ILE A 107 -4.23 9.83 -0.70
C ILE A 107 -5.60 9.53 -0.10
N ALA A 108 -6.00 10.27 0.94
CA ALA A 108 -7.34 10.16 1.50
C ALA A 108 -8.41 10.49 0.46
N ARG A 109 -8.24 11.55 -0.34
CA ARG A 109 -9.17 11.89 -1.43
C ARG A 109 -9.21 10.82 -2.51
N GLN A 110 -8.05 10.27 -2.87
CA GLN A 110 -7.98 9.23 -3.91
C GLN A 110 -8.77 7.98 -3.53
N TRP A 111 -8.94 7.65 -2.24
CA TRP A 111 -9.72 6.49 -1.77
C TRP A 111 -11.15 6.81 -1.30
N LEU A 112 -11.68 7.98 -1.65
CA LEU A 112 -13.03 8.43 -1.27
C LEU A 112 -13.99 8.55 -2.47
N THR A 113 -13.76 7.72 -3.50
CA THR A 113 -14.61 7.70 -4.70
C THR A 113 -15.96 7.01 -4.46
N ALA A 114 -16.87 7.10 -5.43
CA ALA A 114 -18.16 6.40 -5.36
C ALA A 114 -17.98 4.87 -5.31
N ASP A 115 -17.01 4.34 -6.06
CA ASP A 115 -16.69 2.91 -6.05
C ASP A 115 -16.12 2.47 -4.70
N ASP A 116 -15.27 3.28 -4.08
CA ASP A 116 -14.72 2.98 -2.75
C ASP A 116 -15.85 2.87 -1.71
N ARG A 117 -16.82 3.80 -1.73
CA ARG A 117 -18.00 3.75 -0.85
C ARG A 117 -18.88 2.52 -1.14
N ARG A 118 -19.03 2.14 -2.41
CA ARG A 118 -19.77 0.93 -2.79
C ARG A 118 -19.08 -0.33 -2.28
N ILE A 119 -17.75 -0.43 -2.41
CA ILE A 119 -16.95 -1.54 -1.92
C ILE A 119 -17.09 -1.66 -0.39
N GLU A 120 -16.97 -0.55 0.34
CA GLU A 120 -17.13 -0.52 1.80
C GLU A 120 -18.51 -1.04 2.23
N ARG A 121 -19.58 -0.47 1.65
CA ARG A 121 -20.95 -0.90 1.96
C ARG A 121 -21.16 -2.39 1.71
N LEU A 122 -20.73 -2.90 0.54
CA LEU A 122 -20.88 -4.32 0.22
C LEU A 122 -19.99 -5.21 1.11
N THR A 123 -18.84 -4.73 1.55
CA THR A 123 -17.98 -5.42 2.52
C THR A 123 -18.66 -5.51 3.88
N GLN A 124 -19.26 -4.42 4.35
CA GLN A 124 -20.05 -4.37 5.58
C GLN A 124 -21.24 -5.33 5.51
N GLU A 125 -21.98 -5.34 4.41
CA GLU A 125 -23.09 -6.28 4.18
C GLU A 125 -22.60 -7.74 4.22
N ALA A 126 -21.49 -8.04 3.55
CA ALA A 126 -20.90 -9.38 3.57
C ALA A 126 -20.41 -9.80 4.97
N TYR A 127 -19.83 -8.87 5.74
CA TYR A 127 -19.43 -9.10 7.12
C TYR A 127 -20.64 -9.35 8.03
N ALA A 128 -21.64 -8.47 7.99
CA ALA A 128 -22.85 -8.58 8.80
C ALA A 128 -23.60 -9.88 8.52
N ALA A 129 -23.58 -10.35 7.27
CA ALA A 129 -24.17 -11.62 6.88
C ALA A 129 -23.30 -12.86 7.21
N GLY A 130 -22.08 -12.68 7.73
CA GLY A 130 -21.21 -13.77 8.19
C GLY A 130 -20.42 -14.47 7.08
N TYR A 131 -20.14 -13.80 5.95
CA TYR A 131 -19.36 -14.37 4.84
C TYR A 131 -17.86 -14.07 4.92
N LEU A 132 -17.49 -13.01 5.63
CA LEU A 132 -16.11 -12.61 5.86
C LEU A 132 -15.92 -12.09 7.28
N LYS A 133 -14.68 -12.13 7.76
CA LYS A 133 -14.21 -11.53 9.00
C LYS A 133 -12.81 -10.95 8.78
N PRO A 134 -12.37 -9.95 9.55
CA PRO A 134 -11.04 -9.36 9.38
C PRO A 134 -9.90 -10.37 9.39
N SER A 135 -10.02 -11.47 10.13
CA SER A 135 -8.99 -12.52 10.19
C SER A 135 -8.88 -13.39 8.92
N ASP A 136 -9.78 -13.22 7.96
CA ASP A 136 -9.67 -13.90 6.65
C ASP A 136 -8.67 -13.20 5.72
N PHE A 137 -8.24 -11.99 6.06
CA PHE A 137 -7.38 -11.14 5.26
C PHE A 137 -5.97 -11.13 5.81
N ASP A 138 -4.99 -10.88 4.94
CA ASP A 138 -3.59 -10.87 5.31
C ASP A 138 -3.11 -9.48 5.74
N GLY A 139 -2.28 -9.44 6.77
CA GLY A 139 -1.48 -8.28 7.18
C GLY A 139 -2.22 -6.94 7.16
N MET A 140 -1.85 -6.06 6.23
CA MET A 140 -2.40 -4.72 6.12
C MET A 140 -3.89 -4.70 5.74
N ALA A 141 -4.35 -5.64 4.91
CA ALA A 141 -5.76 -5.69 4.51
C ALA A 141 -6.66 -5.97 5.71
N SER A 142 -6.24 -6.86 6.62
CA SER A 142 -6.97 -7.18 7.84
C SER A 142 -7.26 -5.94 8.70
N LYS A 143 -6.26 -5.06 8.87
CA LYS A 143 -6.39 -3.82 9.63
C LYS A 143 -7.41 -2.86 9.02
N MET A 144 -7.40 -2.70 7.70
CA MET A 144 -8.35 -1.83 7.01
C MET A 144 -9.76 -2.42 7.06
N VAL A 145 -9.91 -3.72 6.80
CA VAL A 145 -11.23 -4.39 6.89
C VAL A 145 -11.80 -4.26 8.30
N ALA A 146 -11.00 -4.48 9.35
CA ALA A 146 -11.43 -4.29 10.73
C ALA A 146 -11.94 -2.86 10.99
N THR A 147 -11.31 -1.85 10.38
CA THR A 147 -11.75 -0.46 10.46
C THR A 147 -13.07 -0.24 9.73
N VAL A 148 -13.24 -0.80 8.53
CA VAL A 148 -14.46 -0.67 7.73
C VAL A 148 -15.67 -1.30 8.43
N VAL A 149 -15.49 -2.46 9.08
CA VAL A 149 -16.59 -3.21 9.69
C VAL A 149 -16.77 -2.96 11.19
N HIS A 150 -16.00 -2.05 11.80
CA HIS A 150 -15.96 -1.89 13.26
C HIS A 150 -17.31 -1.58 13.91
N ALA A 151 -18.22 -0.90 13.19
CA ALA A 151 -19.54 -0.54 13.66
C ALA A 151 -20.61 -1.60 13.36
N GLU A 152 -20.26 -2.62 12.57
CA GLU A 152 -21.19 -3.65 12.13
C GLU A 152 -21.24 -4.81 13.11
N ARG A 153 -22.41 -5.47 13.17
CA ARG A 153 -22.59 -6.70 13.94
C ARG A 153 -22.90 -7.86 13.00
N VAL A 154 -22.29 -9.01 13.27
CA VAL A 154 -22.60 -10.25 12.56
C VAL A 154 -23.96 -10.76 13.02
N ASN A 155 -24.91 -10.80 12.08
CA ASN A 155 -26.29 -11.25 12.30
C ASN A 155 -26.65 -12.48 11.45
N GLY A 156 -25.84 -12.81 10.43
CA GLY A 156 -26.02 -13.98 9.57
C GLY A 156 -25.07 -15.14 9.91
N ARG A 157 -25.35 -16.30 9.30
CA ARG A 157 -24.52 -17.51 9.38
C ARG A 157 -23.96 -17.88 8.00
N GLY A 158 -23.45 -16.89 7.26
CA GLY A 158 -23.16 -16.98 5.83
C GLY A 158 -22.32 -18.20 5.42
N CYS A 159 -21.15 -18.37 6.02
CA CYS A 159 -20.31 -19.57 5.79
C CYS A 159 -20.32 -20.57 6.95
N ASP A 160 -21.16 -20.35 7.97
CA ASP A 160 -21.37 -21.26 9.09
C ASP A 160 -22.61 -22.13 8.79
N ALA A 161 -22.45 -23.06 7.84
CA ALA A 161 -23.39 -24.14 7.59
C ALA A 161 -22.92 -25.42 8.28
#